data_AF-A0A6N2JTW8-F1
#
_entry.id   AF-A0A6N2JTW8-F1
#
_cell.length_a   1.000
_cell.length_b   1.000
_cell.length_c   1.000
_cell.angle_alpha   90.00
_cell.angle_beta   90.00
_cell.angle_gamma   90.00
#
_symmetry.space_group_name_H-M   'P 1'
#
loop_
_entity.id
_entity.type
_entity.pdbx_description
1 polymer ?
#
loop_
_entity_poly.entity_id
_entity_poly.type
_entity_poly.pdbx_seq_one_letter_code
_entity_poly.pdbx_strand_id
1 'polypeptide(L)'
;MKLLSIPFGAIAYLVVLLMGYIAGGYILAAYNVNHFILIGNYLVTLRLAQTGSPSISLAIAWISLWIWGAALIWAKPFILVEISAQTVALLLLSCWILATSMIFLLAFAQAKTYRIGLSKRQSIYGLTILTWGAMTFGWHLYQWISPK
;
A
#
# COMPACT_ATOMS: atom_id res chain seq x y z
N MET A 1 40.06 -4.92 -0.11
CA MET A 1 38.65 -4.83 0.35
C MET A 1 37.88 -3.94 -0.61
N LYS A 2 36.93 -4.46 -1.39
CA LYS A 2 36.00 -3.60 -2.14
C LYS A 2 35.00 -3.05 -1.13
N LEU A 3 35.05 -1.75 -0.85
CA LEU A 3 33.93 -1.05 -0.21
C LEU A 3 32.69 -1.30 -1.07
N LEU A 4 31.77 -2.12 -0.59
CA LEU A 4 30.44 -2.21 -1.16
C LEU A 4 29.83 -0.81 -1.03
N SER A 5 29.84 -0.04 -2.12
CA SER A 5 29.12 1.21 -2.19
C SER A 5 27.65 0.88 -1.99
N ILE A 6 27.11 1.22 -0.82
CA ILE A 6 25.69 1.05 -0.52
C ILE A 6 24.93 1.85 -1.57
N PRO A 7 24.03 1.24 -2.36
CA PRO A 7 23.30 1.96 -3.40
C PRO A 7 22.26 2.85 -2.74
N PHE A 8 22.64 4.09 -2.39
CA PHE A 8 21.77 5.08 -1.73
C PHE A 8 20.42 5.24 -2.42
N GLY A 9 20.36 5.19 -3.75
CA GLY A 9 19.10 5.24 -4.49
C GLY A 9 18.16 4.05 -4.25
N ALA A 10 18.69 2.86 -3.93
CA ALA A 10 17.87 1.71 -3.54
C ALA A 10 17.35 1.85 -2.11
N ILE A 11 18.15 2.40 -1.19
CA ILE A 11 17.70 2.70 0.18
C ILE A 11 16.62 3.76 0.17
N ALA A 12 16.84 4.89 -0.50
CA ALA A 12 15.84 5.96 -0.61
C ALA A 12 14.51 5.44 -1.17
N TYR A 13 14.58 4.55 -2.17
CA TYR A 13 13.40 3.90 -2.73
C TYR A 13 12.63 3.06 -1.69
N LEU A 14 13.34 2.25 -0.89
CA LEU A 14 12.71 1.45 0.16
C LEU A 14 12.16 2.30 1.30
N VAL A 15 12.77 3.45 1.60
CA VAL A 15 12.23 4.42 2.57
C VAL A 15 10.94 5.05 2.06
N VAL A 16 10.88 5.45 0.78
CA VAL A 16 9.63 5.96 0.18
C VAL A 16 8.54 4.89 0.19
N LEU A 17 8.89 3.65 -0.13
CA LEU A 17 7.98 2.50 -0.02
C LEU A 17 7.47 2.36 1.42
N LEU A 18 8.36 2.33 2.42
CA LEU A 18 8.01 2.24 3.83
C LEU A 18 7.02 3.33 4.25
N MET A 19 7.33 4.59 3.96
CA MET A 19 6.48 5.73 4.30
C MET A 19 5.10 5.64 3.65
N GLY A 20 5.05 5.24 2.37
CA GLY A 20 3.77 5.06 1.68
C GLY A 20 2.92 3.92 2.25
N TYR A 21 3.53 2.83 2.70
CA TYR A 21 2.81 1.74 3.38
C TYR A 21 2.40 2.11 4.82
N ILE A 22 3.14 2.98 5.52
CA ILE A 22 2.69 3.58 6.80
C ILE A 22 1.42 4.41 6.57
N ALA A 23 1.43 5.30 5.58
CA ALA A 23 0.26 6.09 5.21
C ALA A 23 -0.92 5.18 4.80
N GLY A 24 -0.65 4.11 4.04
CA GLY A 24 -1.64 3.10 3.69
C GLY A 24 -2.28 2.46 4.93
N GLY A 25 -1.46 2.01 5.88
CA GLY A 25 -1.95 1.44 7.14
C GLY A 25 -2.80 2.41 7.96
N TYR A 26 -2.39 3.67 8.04
CA TYR A 26 -3.14 4.74 8.70
C TYR A 26 -4.52 4.95 8.06
N ILE A 27 -4.58 5.03 6.73
CA ILE A 27 -5.84 5.19 5.98
C ILE A 27 -6.73 3.97 6.21
N LEU A 28 -6.20 2.74 6.10
CA LEU A 28 -7.00 1.53 6.32
C LEU A 28 -7.61 1.49 7.74
N ALA A 29 -6.88 1.97 8.75
CA ALA A 29 -7.39 2.09 10.11
C ALA A 29 -8.48 3.16 10.24
N ALA A 30 -8.29 4.32 9.59
CA ALA A 30 -9.28 5.40 9.59
C ALA A 30 -10.62 4.97 8.97
N TYR A 31 -10.58 4.12 7.95
CA TYR A 31 -11.78 3.57 7.30
C TYR A 31 -12.32 2.30 7.96
N ASN A 32 -11.74 1.84 9.08
CA ASN A 32 -12.12 0.62 9.79
C ASN A 32 -12.31 -0.58 8.83
N VAL A 33 -11.31 -0.80 7.98
CA VAL A 33 -11.37 -1.78 6.91
C VAL A 33 -11.53 -3.20 7.46
N ASN A 34 -12.39 -4.00 6.81
CA ASN A 34 -12.68 -5.35 7.27
C ASN A 34 -11.50 -6.33 7.03
N HIS A 35 -11.55 -7.46 7.74
CA HIS A 35 -10.52 -8.50 7.65
C HIS A 35 -10.38 -9.12 6.25
N PHE A 36 -11.46 -9.19 5.47
CA PHE A 36 -11.43 -9.73 4.11
C PHE A 36 -10.57 -8.88 3.17
N ILE A 37 -10.70 -7.55 3.25
CA ILE A 37 -9.88 -6.61 2.48
C ILE A 37 -8.41 -6.71 2.92
N LEU A 38 -8.15 -6.83 4.23
CA LEU A 38 -6.79 -7.03 4.74
C LEU A 38 -6.15 -8.31 4.20
N ILE A 39 -6.88 -9.43 4.22
CA ILE A 39 -6.38 -10.71 3.68
C ILE A 39 -6.08 -10.58 2.18
N GLY A 40 -6.96 -9.98 1.39
CA GLY A 40 -6.69 -9.83 -0.03
C GLY A 40 -5.57 -8.85 -0.33
N ASN A 41 -5.42 -7.75 0.44
CA ASN A 41 -4.24 -6.88 0.38
C ASN A 41 -2.96 -7.65 0.68
N TYR A 42 -3.00 -8.62 1.61
CA TYR A 42 -1.86 -9.47 1.92
C TYR A 42 -1.48 -10.34 0.73
N LEU A 43 -2.47 -11.03 0.15
CA LEU A 43 -2.25 -11.90 -1.01
C LEU A 43 -1.74 -11.14 -2.23
N VAL A 44 -2.29 -9.95 -2.49
CA VAL A 44 -1.83 -9.07 -3.59
C VAL A 44 -0.41 -8.58 -3.35
N THR A 45 -0.09 -8.14 -2.12
CA THR A 45 1.26 -7.71 -1.74
C THR A 45 2.27 -8.85 -1.90
N LEU A 46 1.94 -10.04 -1.41
CA LEU A 46 2.78 -11.22 -1.55
C LEU A 46 3.00 -11.57 -3.02
N ARG A 47 1.94 -11.54 -3.83
CA ARG A 47 2.03 -11.83 -5.26
C ARG A 47 2.90 -10.80 -5.97
N LEU A 48 2.72 -9.52 -5.71
CA LEU A 48 3.57 -8.43 -6.23
C LEU A 48 5.03 -8.60 -5.81
N ALA A 49 5.31 -8.96 -4.55
CA ALA A 49 6.68 -9.19 -4.09
C ALA A 49 7.33 -10.41 -4.78
N GLN A 50 6.54 -11.43 -5.12
CA GLN A 50 7.01 -12.65 -5.79
C GLN A 50 7.30 -12.44 -7.28
N THR A 51 6.40 -11.80 -8.01
CA THR A 51 6.42 -11.73 -9.48
C THR A 51 6.85 -10.36 -10.00
N GLY A 52 6.66 -9.29 -9.21
CA GLY A 52 6.94 -7.92 -9.62
C GLY A 52 5.90 -7.36 -10.59
N SER A 53 6.37 -6.74 -11.68
CA SER A 53 5.51 -6.07 -12.67
C SER A 53 4.39 -6.90 -13.30
N PRO A 54 4.53 -8.22 -13.56
CA PRO A 54 3.45 -9.03 -14.14
C PRO A 54 2.19 -9.12 -13.28
N SER A 55 2.26 -8.75 -11.99
CA SER A 55 1.09 -8.76 -11.09
C SER A 55 0.53 -7.37 -10.78
N ILE A 56 1.01 -6.33 -11.46
CA ILE A 56 0.45 -4.96 -11.35
C ILE A 56 -1.03 -4.94 -11.76
N SER A 57 -1.40 -5.60 -12.86
CA SER A 57 -2.80 -5.62 -13.34
C SER A 57 -3.75 -6.24 -12.31
N LEU A 58 -3.35 -7.36 -11.69
CA LEU A 58 -4.09 -7.99 -10.60
C LEU A 58 -4.25 -7.04 -9.41
N ALA A 59 -3.17 -6.36 -9.03
CA ALA A 59 -3.20 -5.43 -7.91
C ALA A 59 -4.08 -4.21 -8.18
N ILE A 60 -4.02 -3.63 -9.38
CA ILE A 60 -4.87 -2.53 -9.80
C ILE A 60 -6.33 -2.96 -9.83
N ALA A 61 -6.63 -4.15 -10.37
CA ALA A 61 -7.98 -4.70 -10.39
C ALA A 61 -8.53 -4.88 -8.97
N TRP A 62 -7.72 -5.41 -8.06
CA TRP A 62 -8.08 -5.57 -6.65
C TRP A 62 -8.41 -4.23 -5.99
N ILE A 63 -7.53 -3.22 -6.06
CA ILE A 63 -7.81 -1.91 -5.43
C ILE A 63 -9.01 -1.21 -6.09
N SER A 64 -9.20 -1.39 -7.39
CA SER A 64 -10.29 -0.76 -8.13
C SER A 64 -11.64 -1.36 -7.71
N LEU A 65 -11.70 -2.67 -7.48
CA LEU A 65 -12.90 -3.33 -6.96
C LEU A 65 -13.36 -2.70 -5.63
N TRP A 66 -12.42 -2.38 -4.74
CA TRP A 66 -12.74 -1.78 -3.45
C TRP A 66 -13.09 -0.31 -3.52
N ILE A 67 -12.28 0.49 -4.22
CA ILE A 67 -12.49 1.95 -4.28
C ILE A 67 -13.77 2.26 -5.03
N TRP A 68 -14.03 1.61 -6.17
CA TRP A 68 -15.26 1.81 -6.92
C TRP A 68 -16.45 1.06 -6.30
N GLY A 69 -16.23 -0.11 -5.69
CA GLY A 69 -17.26 -0.79 -4.91
C GLY A 69 -17.75 0.08 -3.75
N ALA A 70 -16.84 0.72 -3.01
CA ALA A 70 -17.17 1.68 -1.96
C ALA A 70 -17.91 2.90 -2.52
N ALA A 71 -17.43 3.47 -3.64
CA ALA A 71 -18.09 4.59 -4.30
C ALA A 71 -19.54 4.27 -4.68
N LEU A 72 -19.82 3.07 -5.21
CA LEU A 72 -21.16 2.63 -5.60
C LEU A 72 -22.08 2.37 -4.40
N ILE A 73 -21.55 1.84 -3.30
CA ILE A 73 -22.31 1.63 -2.07
C ILE A 73 -22.67 2.97 -1.41
N TRP A 74 -21.71 3.89 -1.35
CA TRP A 74 -21.87 5.22 -0.74
C TRP A 74 -22.64 6.20 -1.65
N ALA A 75 -22.73 5.93 -2.95
CA ALA A 75 -23.60 6.66 -3.87
C ALA A 75 -25.09 6.34 -3.68
N LYS A 76 -25.48 5.37 -2.84
CA LYS A 76 -26.87 5.24 -2.40
C LYS A 76 -27.21 6.41 -1.48
N PRO A 77 -28.42 7.02 -1.58
CA PRO A 77 -28.71 8.29 -0.94
C PRO A 77 -28.92 8.08 0.56
N PHE A 78 -27.84 8.02 1.32
CA PHE A 78 -27.86 8.06 2.76
C PHE A 78 -27.08 9.29 3.21
N ILE A 79 -27.83 10.37 3.46
CA ILE A 79 -27.59 11.30 4.58
C ILE A 79 -26.11 11.70 4.75
N LEU A 80 -25.45 12.19 3.70
CA LEU A 80 -24.23 12.99 3.83
C LEU A 80 -24.66 14.45 3.87
N VAL A 81 -25.17 14.86 5.03
CA VAL A 81 -25.71 16.20 5.28
C VAL A 81 -24.62 17.27 5.37
N GLU A 82 -23.32 16.93 5.30
CA GLU A 82 -22.24 17.90 5.56
C GLU A 82 -21.07 17.93 4.55
N ILE A 83 -20.87 16.91 3.71
CA ILE A 83 -19.71 16.83 2.80
C ILE A 83 -20.17 16.72 1.35
N SER A 84 -19.68 17.61 0.48
CA SER A 84 -20.05 17.62 -0.94
C SER A 84 -19.63 16.33 -1.65
N ALA A 85 -20.45 15.84 -2.58
CA ALA A 85 -20.13 14.66 -3.40
C ALA A 85 -18.80 14.82 -4.16
N GLN A 86 -18.46 16.05 -4.56
CA GLN A 86 -17.19 16.39 -5.21
C GLN A 86 -16.00 16.13 -4.27
N THR A 87 -16.11 16.52 -3.00
CA THR A 87 -15.06 16.30 -2.00
C THR A 87 -14.81 14.80 -1.78
N VAL A 88 -15.88 14.00 -1.67
CA VAL A 88 -15.77 12.54 -1.53
C VAL A 88 -15.11 11.91 -2.76
N ALA A 89 -15.51 12.33 -3.96
CA ALA A 89 -14.93 11.85 -5.22
C ALA A 89 -13.43 12.19 -5.32
N LEU A 90 -13.03 13.40 -4.97
CA LEU A 90 -11.62 13.83 -4.96
C LEU A 90 -10.79 13.03 -3.96
N LEU A 91 -11.35 12.71 -2.79
CA LEU A 91 -10.67 11.92 -1.77
C LEU A 91 -10.49 10.46 -2.22
N LEU A 92 -11.53 9.85 -2.79
CA LEU A 92 -11.44 8.51 -3.37
C LEU A 92 -10.43 8.44 -4.51
N LEU A 93 -10.40 9.46 -5.39
CA LEU A 93 -9.41 9.57 -6.45
C LEU A 93 -7.98 9.68 -5.89
N SER A 94 -7.80 10.48 -4.85
CA SER A 94 -6.50 10.64 -4.18
C SER A 94 -6.03 9.33 -3.55
N CYS A 95 -6.91 8.59 -2.88
CA CYS A 95 -6.62 7.25 -2.36
C CYS A 95 -6.27 6.27 -3.49
N TRP A 96 -6.95 6.34 -4.63
CA TRP A 96 -6.67 5.50 -5.79
C TRP A 96 -5.29 5.78 -6.40
N ILE A 97 -4.94 7.05 -6.58
CA ILE A 97 -3.62 7.46 -7.08
C ILE A 97 -2.51 7.00 -6.13
N LEU A 98 -2.72 7.18 -4.81
CA LEU A 98 -1.77 6.74 -3.80
C LEU A 98 -1.58 5.22 -3.83
N ALA A 99 -2.67 4.46 -3.80
CA ALA A 99 -2.63 3.00 -3.83
C ALA A 99 -1.96 2.47 -5.11
N THR A 100 -2.30 3.04 -6.26
CA THR A 100 -1.70 2.67 -7.55
C THR A 100 -0.21 2.96 -7.55
N SER A 101 0.21 4.13 -7.05
CA SER A 101 1.62 4.48 -6.90
C SER A 101 2.38 3.49 -6.01
N MET A 102 1.76 3.04 -4.92
CA MET A 102 2.35 2.01 -4.04
C MET A 102 2.49 0.65 -4.72
N ILE A 103 1.51 0.25 -5.54
CA ILE A 103 1.58 -0.97 -6.35
C ILE A 103 2.80 -0.92 -7.27
N PHE A 104 2.98 0.19 -7.99
CA PHE A 104 4.14 0.37 -8.87
C PHE A 104 5.45 0.34 -8.08
N LEU A 105 5.52 1.02 -6.93
CA LEU A 105 6.71 1.00 -6.10
C LEU A 105 7.05 -0.42 -5.62
N LEU A 106 6.07 -1.18 -5.13
CA LEU A 106 6.30 -2.55 -4.68
C LEU A 106 6.70 -3.48 -5.83
N ALA A 107 6.03 -3.37 -6.98
CA ALA A 107 6.27 -4.21 -8.16
C ALA A 107 7.72 -4.11 -8.66
N PHE A 108 8.36 -2.94 -8.53
CA PHE A 108 9.73 -2.71 -8.93
C PHE A 108 10.75 -2.76 -7.78
N ALA A 109 10.30 -2.93 -6.54
CA ALA A 109 11.17 -2.97 -5.37
C ALA A 109 12.14 -4.15 -5.38
N GLN A 110 11.74 -5.29 -5.98
CA GLN A 110 12.59 -6.47 -6.07
C GLN A 110 13.90 -6.20 -6.85
N ALA A 111 13.84 -5.38 -7.91
CA ALA A 111 15.04 -4.98 -8.64
C ALA A 111 15.98 -4.11 -7.78
N LYS A 112 15.45 -3.38 -6.79
CA LYS A 112 16.23 -2.52 -5.90
C LYS A 112 16.87 -3.30 -4.77
N THR A 113 16.19 -4.28 -4.20
CA THR A 113 16.72 -5.17 -3.16
C THR A 113 17.87 -6.05 -3.67
N TYR A 114 17.81 -6.51 -4.93
CA TYR A 114 18.93 -7.22 -5.56
C TYR A 114 20.20 -6.37 -5.64
N ARG A 115 20.08 -5.06 -5.87
CA ARG A 115 21.23 -4.13 -5.89
C ARG A 115 21.88 -3.99 -4.52
N ILE A 116 21.14 -4.27 -3.44
CA ILE A 116 21.64 -4.28 -2.07
C ILE A 116 22.27 -5.66 -1.72
N GLY A 117 22.27 -6.61 -2.66
CA GLY A 117 22.89 -7.92 -2.50
C GLY A 117 21.95 -8.98 -1.88
N LEU A 118 20.65 -8.72 -1.78
CA LEU A 118 19.69 -9.69 -1.26
C LEU A 118 19.38 -10.77 -2.29
N SER A 119 19.27 -12.03 -1.84
CA SER A 119 18.78 -13.13 -2.69
C SER A 119 17.29 -12.98 -3.00
N LYS A 120 16.78 -13.73 -4.00
CA LYS A 120 15.36 -13.69 -4.40
C LYS A 120 14.43 -13.96 -3.23
N ARG A 121 14.74 -15.00 -2.45
CA ARG A 121 13.95 -15.40 -1.28
C ARG A 121 13.97 -14.32 -0.21
N GLN A 122 15.15 -13.78 0.12
CA GLN A 122 15.30 -12.69 1.09
C GLN A 122 14.57 -11.42 0.64
N SER A 123 14.59 -11.10 -0.65
CA SER A 123 13.86 -9.95 -1.18
C SER A 123 12.35 -10.12 -1.03
N ILE A 124 11.81 -11.30 -1.33
CA ILE A 124 10.36 -11.53 -1.25
C ILE A 124 9.91 -11.36 0.20
N TYR A 125 10.53 -12.07 1.14
CA TYR A 125 10.15 -11.96 2.55
C TYR A 125 10.46 -10.58 3.13
N GLY A 126 11.59 -9.98 2.76
CA GLY A 126 11.97 -8.65 3.21
C GLY A 126 10.96 -7.59 2.77
N LEU A 127 10.50 -7.63 1.52
CA LEU A 127 9.47 -6.71 1.03
C LEU A 127 8.11 -6.96 1.69
N THR A 128 7.71 -8.22 1.88
CA THR A 128 6.46 -8.53 2.59
C THR A 128 6.51 -8.06 4.04
N ILE A 129 7.61 -8.29 4.77
CA ILE A 129 7.78 -7.83 6.16
C ILE A 129 7.82 -6.30 6.21
N LEU A 130 8.55 -5.65 5.30
CA LEU A 130 8.63 -4.19 5.25
C LEU A 130 7.26 -3.57 5.03
N THR A 131 6.51 -4.06 4.05
CA THR A 131 5.18 -3.53 3.70
C THR A 131 4.16 -3.77 4.81
N TRP A 132 4.10 -4.97 5.37
CA TRP A 132 3.16 -5.30 6.46
C TRP A 132 3.55 -4.71 7.80
N GLY A 133 4.83 -4.64 8.11
CA GLY A 133 5.34 -3.94 9.29
C GLY A 133 5.01 -2.45 9.23
N ALA A 134 5.23 -1.82 8.07
CA ALA A 134 4.84 -0.43 7.82
C ALA A 134 3.33 -0.20 7.96
N MET A 135 2.49 -1.03 7.33
CA MET A 135 1.03 -0.92 7.47
C MET A 135 0.58 -1.07 8.92
N THR A 136 1.11 -2.06 9.64
CA THR A 136 0.77 -2.31 11.04
C THR A 136 1.17 -1.12 11.92
N PHE A 137 2.34 -0.54 11.68
CA PHE A 137 2.78 0.67 12.36
C PHE A 137 1.85 1.85 12.09
N GLY A 138 1.50 2.10 10.83
CA GLY A 138 0.54 3.14 10.46
C GLY A 138 -0.85 2.96 11.09
N TRP A 139 -1.31 1.70 11.16
CA TRP A 139 -2.58 1.36 11.80
C TRP A 139 -2.57 1.70 13.30
N HIS A 140 -1.53 1.31 14.02
CA HIS A 140 -1.40 1.63 15.44
C HIS A 140 -1.18 3.12 15.69
N LEU A 141 -0.48 3.81 14.80
CA LEU A 141 -0.31 5.26 14.87
C LEU A 141 -1.67 5.97 14.84
N TYR A 142 -2.59 5.55 13.95
CA TYR A 142 -3.95 6.07 13.93
C TYR A 142 -4.69 5.83 15.24
N GLN A 143 -4.62 4.60 15.78
CA GLN A 143 -5.30 4.26 17.05
C GLN A 143 -4.77 5.07 18.24
N TRP A 144 -3.49 5.44 18.23
CA TRP A 144 -2.90 6.24 19.29
C TRP A 144 -3.32 7.71 19.21
N ILE A 145 -3.39 8.26 18.00
CA ILE A 145 -3.72 9.69 17.75
C ILE A 145 -5.22 9.95 17.83
N SER A 146 -6.05 8.96 17.50
CA SER A 146 -7.51 9.07 17.49
C SER A 146 -8.11 8.35 18.70
N PRO A 147 -8.04 8.93 19.93
CA PRO A 147 -8.65 8.33 21.10
C PRO A 147 -10.15 8.18 20.86
N LYS A 148 -10.69 7.05 21.35
CA LYS A 148 -12.11 6.70 21.27
C LYS A 148 -13.00 7.74 21.93
#